data_AF-H3H9Y5-F1
#
_entry.id   AF-H3H9Y5-F1
#
_cell.length_a   1.000
_cell.length_b   1.000
_cell.length_c   1.000
_cell.angle_alpha   90.00
_cell.angle_beta   90.00
_cell.angle_gamma   90.00
#
_symmetry.space_group_name_H-M   'P 1'
#
loop_
_entity.id
_entity.type
_entity.pdbx_description
1 polymer ?
#
loop_
_entity_poly.entity_id
_entity_poly.type
_entity_poly.pdbx_seq_one_letter_code
_entity_poly.pdbx_strand_id
1 'polypeptide(L)'
;FEGCTCRRGECRTNNCPCFAALRECDPDVCSSCGASEVAVVAAVTDGRSFSSIHGYGMYAREAISANEFVYEYTGAMLSQDEAERRGLIYDHAEMSYLFDLNEDAVLDALRSGNKSKFINHDSESPNCTAKVVSLIHLWYY
;
A
#
# COMPACT_ATOMS: atom_id res chain seq x y z
N PHE A 1 21.35 6.39 4.99
CA PHE A 1 20.16 7.24 5.23
C PHE A 1 20.16 7.57 6.71
N GLU A 2 20.09 8.85 7.10
CA GLU A 2 20.35 9.30 8.48
C GLU A 2 19.11 9.37 9.38
N GLY A 3 17.93 9.02 8.86
CA GLY A 3 16.67 9.13 9.60
C GLY A 3 16.14 10.56 9.65
N CYS A 4 15.25 10.83 10.60
CA CYS A 4 14.67 12.16 10.83
C CYS A 4 14.77 12.58 12.29
N THR A 5 14.69 13.89 12.52
CA THR A 5 14.63 14.51 13.87
C THR A 5 13.28 15.19 14.13
N CYS A 6 12.23 14.77 13.41
CA CYS A 6 10.89 15.34 13.54
C CYS A 6 10.28 15.04 14.92
N ARG A 7 9.26 15.81 15.31
CA ARG A 7 8.46 15.47 16.50
C ARG A 7 7.45 14.38 16.17
N ARG A 8 6.91 13.78 17.22
CA ARG A 8 5.89 12.73 17.12
C ARG A 8 4.71 13.18 16.26
N GLY A 9 4.38 12.39 15.24
CA GLY A 9 3.26 12.64 14.33
C GLY A 9 3.53 13.59 13.16
N GLU A 10 4.71 14.22 13.09
CA GLU A 10 5.03 15.22 12.05
C GLU A 10 5.61 14.61 10.75
N CYS A 11 5.84 13.30 10.71
CA CYS A 11 6.46 12.60 9.57
C CYS A 11 5.49 12.30 8.40
N ARG A 12 4.62 13.26 8.07
CA ARG A 12 3.54 13.10 7.07
C ARG A 12 3.63 14.09 5.90
N THR A 13 4.70 14.88 5.84
CA THR A 13 4.92 15.91 4.82
C THR A 13 6.38 15.91 4.36
N ASN A 14 6.68 16.58 3.25
CA ASN A 14 8.04 16.71 2.72
C ASN A 14 9.02 17.46 3.65
N ASN A 15 8.57 18.00 4.78
CA ASN A 15 9.46 18.53 5.82
C ASN A 15 10.21 17.41 6.57
N CYS A 16 9.68 16.18 6.55
CA CYS A 16 10.38 15.02 7.09
C CYS A 16 11.23 14.37 5.98
N PRO A 17 12.55 14.17 6.19
CA PRO A 17 13.41 13.54 5.20
C PRO A 17 13.04 12.07 4.91
N CYS A 18 12.45 11.35 5.87
CA CYS A 18 11.94 9.99 5.64
C CYS A 18 10.76 10.00 4.67
N PHE A 19 9.78 10.86 4.93
CA PHE A 19 8.61 11.01 4.05
C PHE A 19 9.01 11.49 2.65
N ALA A 20 9.88 12.50 2.56
CA ALA A 20 10.37 13.02 1.28
C ALA A 20 11.14 11.95 0.46
N ALA A 21 11.76 10.99 1.15
CA ALA A 21 12.46 9.87 0.52
C ALA A 21 11.56 8.65 0.23
N LEU A 22 10.23 8.73 0.46
CA LEU A 22 9.30 7.61 0.35
C LEU A 22 9.72 6.40 1.22
N ARG A 23 10.22 6.68 2.42
CA ARG A 23 10.63 5.69 3.41
C ARG A 23 9.82 5.87 4.69
N GLU A 24 9.45 4.76 5.30
CA GLU A 24 9.02 4.81 6.70
C GLU A 24 10.16 5.31 7.59
N CYS A 25 9.80 5.85 8.75
CA CYS A 25 10.79 6.17 9.75
C CYS A 25 11.35 4.86 10.34
N ASP A 26 12.67 4.77 10.38
CA ASP A 26 13.40 3.65 10.98
C ASP A 26 13.36 3.78 12.51
N PRO A 27 12.95 2.76 13.26
CA PRO A 27 12.83 2.85 14.73
C PRO A 27 14.19 2.93 15.41
N ASP A 28 15.23 2.38 14.78
CA ASP A 28 16.59 2.31 15.31
C ASP A 28 17.34 3.64 15.06
N VAL A 29 16.94 4.40 14.04
CA VAL A 29 17.57 5.68 13.65
C VAL A 29 16.73 6.89 14.06
N CYS A 30 15.41 6.85 13.90
CA CYS A 30 14.49 7.98 14.13
C CYS A 30 13.96 8.01 15.58
N SER A 31 14.82 8.42 16.52
CA SER A 31 14.51 8.34 17.96
C SER A 31 13.44 9.32 18.48
N SER A 32 13.15 10.41 17.76
CA SER A 32 12.29 11.51 18.27
C SER A 32 10.88 11.55 17.69
N CYS A 33 10.63 10.91 16.55
CA CYS A 33 9.37 11.04 15.82
C CYS A 33 8.31 9.99 16.19
N GLY A 34 8.63 9.09 17.11
CA GLY A 34 7.76 7.99 17.53
C GLY A 34 7.83 6.75 16.64
N ALA A 35 8.86 6.61 15.79
CA ALA A 35 9.03 5.44 14.93
C ALA A 35 9.19 4.12 15.72
N SER A 36 9.78 4.19 16.92
CA SER A 36 9.94 3.04 17.82
C SER A 36 8.65 2.57 18.48
N GLU A 37 7.57 3.34 18.36
CA GLU A 37 6.26 2.92 18.83
C GLU A 37 5.63 2.13 17.69
N VAL A 38 5.61 0.79 17.84
CA VAL A 38 5.07 -0.14 16.85
C VAL A 38 3.72 0.38 16.36
N ALA A 39 3.73 1.01 15.18
CA ALA A 39 2.51 1.30 14.47
C ALA A 39 2.03 -0.06 13.97
N VAL A 40 1.20 -0.73 14.77
CA VAL A 40 0.32 -1.75 14.20
C VAL A 40 -0.49 -0.98 13.18
N VAL A 41 -0.13 -1.16 11.91
CA VAL A 41 -0.80 -0.52 10.80
C VAL A 41 -2.21 -1.13 10.77
N ALA A 42 -3.12 -0.50 11.52
CA ALA A 42 -4.49 -0.94 11.59
C ALA A 42 -5.12 -0.62 10.24
N ALA A 43 -5.33 -1.67 9.45
CA ALA A 43 -6.23 -1.60 8.32
C ALA A 43 -7.56 -0.99 8.76
N VAL A 44 -8.09 -0.04 7.98
CA VAL A 44 -9.41 0.53 8.23
C VAL A 44 -10.46 -0.58 8.26
N THR A 45 -11.50 -0.41 9.08
CA THR A 45 -12.57 -1.40 9.15
C THR A 45 -13.31 -1.46 7.83
N ASP A 46 -13.26 -2.60 7.15
CA ASP A 46 -13.72 -2.71 5.76
C ASP A 46 -14.93 -3.64 5.58
N GLY A 47 -15.69 -3.40 4.51
CA GLY A 47 -16.69 -4.30 3.97
C GLY A 47 -16.42 -4.62 2.50
N ARG A 48 -16.97 -5.73 2.02
CA ARG A 48 -16.98 -6.12 0.60
C ARG A 48 -18.41 -6.30 0.13
N SER A 49 -18.79 -5.62 -0.95
CA SER A 49 -20.09 -5.79 -1.62
C SER A 49 -19.92 -5.71 -3.14
N PHE A 50 -20.96 -6.04 -3.90
CA PHE A 50 -20.92 -5.82 -5.35
C PHE A 50 -20.76 -4.32 -5.64
N SER A 51 -19.86 -4.00 -6.58
CA SER A 51 -19.60 -2.63 -7.02
C SER A 51 -20.42 -2.28 -8.25
N SER A 52 -20.78 -1.01 -8.39
CA SER A 52 -21.39 -0.46 -9.60
C SER A 52 -20.43 -0.31 -10.77
N ILE A 53 -19.11 -0.45 -10.53
CA ILE A 53 -18.07 -0.37 -11.58
C ILE A 53 -17.83 -1.76 -12.15
N HIS A 54 -17.30 -2.68 -11.35
CA HIS A 54 -17.01 -4.04 -11.75
C HIS A 54 -16.90 -4.98 -10.53
N GLY A 55 -17.44 -6.19 -10.64
CA GLY A 55 -17.29 -7.26 -9.65
C GLY A 55 -17.59 -6.84 -8.21
N TYR A 56 -16.66 -7.16 -7.30
CA TYR A 56 -16.72 -6.73 -5.91
C TYR A 56 -15.95 -5.43 -5.71
N GLY A 57 -16.46 -4.57 -4.82
CA GLY A 57 -15.79 -3.37 -4.32
C GLY A 57 -15.50 -3.47 -2.81
N MET A 58 -14.47 -2.76 -2.36
CA MET A 58 -14.16 -2.54 -0.95
C MET A 58 -14.70 -1.19 -0.48
N TYR A 59 -15.29 -1.15 0.71
CA TYR A 59 -15.89 0.06 1.29
C TYR A 59 -15.42 0.25 2.73
N ALA A 60 -15.12 1.50 3.10
CA ALA A 60 -14.82 1.86 4.48
C ALA A 60 -16.10 1.83 5.32
N ARG A 61 -16.01 1.30 6.55
CA ARG A 61 -17.11 1.33 7.54
C ARG A 61 -17.06 2.56 8.45
N GLU A 62 -15.94 3.28 8.41
CA GLU A 62 -15.68 4.49 9.19
C GLU A 62 -15.17 5.61 8.28
N ALA A 63 -15.29 6.85 8.76
CA ALA A 63 -14.79 8.01 8.03
C ALA A 63 -13.25 7.99 8.04
N ILE A 64 -12.64 8.21 6.88
CA ILE A 64 -11.19 8.26 6.69
C ILE A 64 -10.80 9.71 6.39
N SER A 65 -9.84 10.23 7.14
CA SER A 65 -9.35 11.59 6.93
C SER A 65 -8.43 11.66 5.71
N ALA A 66 -8.34 12.84 5.09
CA ALA A 66 -7.40 13.04 3.97
C ALA A 66 -5.95 12.72 4.40
N ASN A 67 -5.23 11.97 3.58
CA ASN A 67 -3.87 11.47 3.84
C ASN A 67 -3.72 10.47 5.00
N GLU A 68 -4.83 9.94 5.51
CA GLU A 68 -4.79 8.83 6.44
C GLU A 68 -4.45 7.52 5.71
N PHE A 69 -3.78 6.61 6.43
CA PHE A 69 -3.50 5.29 5.92
C PHE A 69 -4.80 4.49 5.77
N VAL A 70 -4.97 3.81 4.63
CA VAL A 70 -6.17 3.00 4.35
C VAL A 70 -5.87 1.52 4.53
N TYR A 71 -4.96 1.00 3.71
CA TYR A 71 -4.63 -0.41 3.65
C TYR A 71 -3.28 -0.63 2.98
N GLU A 72 -2.59 -1.71 3.35
CA GLU A 72 -1.39 -2.17 2.64
C GLU A 72 -1.81 -3.09 1.49
N TYR A 73 -1.31 -2.87 0.28
CA TYR A 73 -1.58 -3.79 -0.81
C TYR A 73 -0.63 -4.98 -0.76
N THR A 74 -1.13 -6.15 -0.35
CA THR A 74 -0.30 -7.36 -0.24
C THR A 74 -0.53 -8.29 -1.43
N GLY A 75 0.54 -8.89 -1.94
CA GLY A 75 0.55 -9.82 -3.06
C GLY A 75 1.71 -10.81 -2.96
N ALA A 76 1.74 -11.82 -3.82
CA ALA A 76 2.98 -12.55 -4.09
C ALA A 76 3.91 -11.67 -4.94
N MET A 77 5.19 -11.57 -4.57
CA MET A 77 6.18 -10.84 -5.37
C MET A 77 6.62 -11.67 -6.57
N LEU A 78 6.52 -11.11 -7.77
CA LEU A 78 6.90 -11.70 -9.04
C LEU A 78 7.96 -10.86 -9.73
N SER A 79 8.75 -11.50 -10.60
CA SER A 79 9.52 -10.78 -11.61
C SER A 79 8.60 -10.21 -12.70
N GLN A 80 9.10 -9.24 -13.46
CA GLN A 80 8.40 -8.69 -14.63
C GLN A 80 7.98 -9.77 -15.63
N ASP A 81 8.90 -10.66 -16.02
CA ASP A 81 8.60 -11.74 -17.00
C ASP A 81 7.45 -12.66 -16.53
N GLU A 82 7.42 -13.01 -15.25
CA GLU A 82 6.36 -13.86 -14.70
C GLU A 82 5.03 -13.10 -14.57
N ALA A 83 5.08 -11.80 -14.28
CA ALA A 83 3.91 -10.93 -14.28
C ALA A 83 3.31 -10.79 -15.68
N GLU A 84 4.13 -10.56 -16.72
CA GLU A 84 3.69 -10.50 -18.12
C GLU A 84 3.06 -11.84 -18.55
N ARG A 85 3.73 -12.95 -18.27
CA ARG A 85 3.21 -14.30 -18.58
C ARG A 85 1.85 -14.55 -17.94
N ARG A 86 1.62 -14.07 -16.71
CA ARG A 86 0.32 -14.16 -16.02
C ARG A 86 -0.69 -13.15 -16.55
N GLY A 87 -0.26 -11.94 -16.88
CA GLY A 87 -1.08 -10.87 -17.44
C GLY A 87 -1.83 -11.33 -18.69
N LEU A 88 -1.15 -12.05 -19.58
CA LEU A 88 -1.78 -12.64 -20.77
C LEU A 88 -2.98 -13.56 -20.45
N ILE A 89 -2.93 -14.27 -19.32
CA ILE A 89 -4.03 -15.14 -18.86
C ILE A 89 -5.12 -14.30 -18.19
N TYR A 90 -4.73 -13.28 -17.43
CA TYR A 90 -5.62 -12.41 -16.66
C TYR A 90 -6.45 -11.48 -17.56
N ASP A 91 -5.87 -11.05 -18.69
CA ASP A 91 -6.56 -10.27 -19.71
C ASP A 91 -7.73 -11.06 -20.32
N HIS A 92 -7.53 -12.35 -20.60
CA HIS A 92 -8.60 -13.24 -21.06
C HIS A 92 -9.69 -13.48 -20.00
N ALA A 93 -9.37 -13.31 -18.72
CA ALA A 93 -10.32 -13.44 -17.62
C ALA A 93 -10.97 -12.10 -17.23
N GLU A 94 -10.60 -10.99 -17.89
CA GLU A 94 -11.03 -9.62 -17.59
C GLU A 94 -10.86 -9.23 -16.10
N MET A 95 -9.84 -9.80 -15.45
CA MET A 95 -9.57 -9.61 -14.02
C MET A 95 -8.08 -9.65 -13.74
N SER A 96 -7.47 -8.49 -13.51
CA SER A 96 -6.08 -8.36 -13.12
C SER A 96 -5.94 -7.73 -11.73
N TYR A 97 -5.10 -8.34 -10.90
CA TYR A 97 -4.68 -7.83 -9.59
C TYR A 97 -3.15 -7.75 -9.52
N LEU A 98 -2.53 -7.41 -10.67
CA LEU A 98 -1.11 -7.10 -10.77
C LEU A 98 -0.89 -5.63 -10.39
N PHE A 99 0.16 -5.36 -9.61
CA PHE A 99 0.56 -4.01 -9.20
C PHE A 99 2.07 -3.84 -9.33
N ASP A 100 2.51 -2.97 -10.22
CA ASP A 100 3.94 -2.70 -10.45
C ASP A 100 4.55 -1.97 -9.25
N LEU A 101 5.61 -2.54 -8.68
CA LEU A 101 6.35 -1.91 -7.59
C LEU A 101 7.54 -1.09 -8.10
N ASN A 102 8.32 -1.69 -9.00
CA ASN A 102 9.52 -1.10 -9.61
C ASN A 102 9.91 -1.89 -10.88
N GLU A 103 11.06 -1.56 -11.47
CA GLU A 103 11.55 -2.18 -12.70
C GLU A 103 11.78 -3.70 -12.59
N ASP A 104 11.96 -4.25 -11.38
CA ASP A 104 12.29 -5.66 -11.17
C ASP A 104 11.13 -6.47 -10.58
N ALA A 105 10.15 -5.81 -9.95
CA ALA A 105 9.16 -6.47 -9.11
C ALA A 105 7.72 -6.00 -9.33
N VAL A 106 6.81 -6.97 -9.34
CA VAL A 106 5.35 -6.80 -9.44
C VAL A 106 4.69 -7.59 -8.31
N LEU A 107 3.65 -7.05 -7.69
CA LEU A 107 2.78 -7.80 -6.78
C LEU A 107 1.62 -8.45 -7.52
N ASP A 108 1.38 -9.73 -7.27
CA ASP A 108 0.18 -10.46 -7.72
C ASP A 108 -0.70 -10.83 -6.53
N ALA A 109 -1.82 -10.11 -6.38
CA ALA A 109 -2.79 -10.33 -5.30
C ALA A 109 -3.92 -11.31 -5.66
N LEU A 110 -3.93 -11.89 -6.88
CA LEU A 110 -5.03 -12.75 -7.33
C LEU A 110 -5.21 -13.94 -6.38
N ARG A 111 -4.12 -14.65 -6.10
CA ARG A 111 -4.09 -15.87 -5.26
C ARG A 111 -3.73 -15.61 -3.80
N SER A 112 -2.81 -14.66 -3.56
CA SER A 112 -2.22 -14.41 -2.25
C SER A 112 -2.20 -12.92 -1.97
N GLY A 113 -3.33 -12.38 -1.52
CA GLY A 113 -3.47 -10.97 -1.17
C GLY A 113 -4.63 -10.75 -0.20
N ASN A 114 -4.69 -9.55 0.36
CA ASN A 114 -5.73 -9.16 1.31
C ASN A 114 -6.92 -8.52 0.57
N LYS A 115 -7.85 -7.89 1.31
CA LYS A 115 -9.08 -7.33 0.72
C LYS A 115 -8.84 -6.07 -0.10
N SER A 116 -7.68 -5.41 0.02
CA SER A 116 -7.33 -4.21 -0.77
C SER A 116 -7.40 -4.46 -2.28
N LYS A 117 -7.27 -5.71 -2.74
CA LYS A 117 -7.43 -6.06 -4.16
C LYS A 117 -8.82 -5.76 -4.72
N PHE A 118 -9.83 -5.58 -3.88
CA PHE A 118 -11.17 -5.18 -4.29
C PHE A 118 -11.37 -3.65 -4.33
N ILE A 119 -10.33 -2.85 -4.10
CA ILE A 119 -10.36 -1.42 -4.37
C ILE A 119 -10.34 -1.25 -5.90
N ASN A 120 -11.44 -0.75 -6.44
CA ASN A 120 -11.60 -0.61 -7.88
C ASN A 120 -10.84 0.59 -8.43
N HIS A 121 -10.44 0.49 -9.69
CA HIS A 121 -9.90 1.61 -10.46
C HIS A 121 -11.02 2.58 -10.84
N ASP A 122 -10.77 3.87 -10.63
CA ASP A 122 -11.59 4.97 -11.13
C ASP A 122 -10.65 6.00 -11.76
N SER A 123 -10.82 6.24 -13.07
CA SER A 123 -9.98 7.15 -13.84
C SER A 123 -10.39 8.62 -13.72
N GLU A 124 -11.62 8.90 -13.29
CA GLU A 124 -12.19 10.25 -13.30
C GLU A 124 -12.18 10.90 -11.91
N SER A 125 -12.53 10.14 -10.87
CA SER A 125 -12.71 10.66 -9.51
C SER A 125 -12.17 9.70 -8.43
N PRO A 126 -10.88 9.30 -8.49
CA PRO A 126 -10.30 8.46 -7.45
C PRO A 126 -10.27 9.19 -6.10
N ASN A 127 -10.62 8.47 -5.03
CA ASN A 127 -10.60 8.99 -3.66
C ASN A 127 -9.45 8.44 -2.80
N CYS A 128 -8.64 7.54 -3.36
CA CYS A 128 -7.47 6.94 -2.73
C CYS A 128 -6.28 6.99 -3.69
N THR A 129 -5.07 7.00 -3.15
CA THR A 129 -3.83 6.96 -3.94
C THR A 129 -2.89 5.92 -3.37
N ALA A 130 -2.36 5.05 -4.21
CA ALA A 130 -1.32 4.11 -3.83
C ALA A 130 0.05 4.80 -3.81
N LYS A 131 0.88 4.48 -2.82
CA LYS A 131 2.27 4.92 -2.73
C LYS A 131 3.15 3.72 -2.45
N VAL A 132 4.18 3.51 -3.28
CA VAL A 132 5.22 2.53 -3.00
C VAL A 132 6.17 3.13 -1.97
N VAL A 133 6.29 2.47 -0.82
CA VAL A 133 7.10 2.94 0.32
C VAL A 133 8.04 1.81 0.72
N SER A 134 9.30 2.14 0.99
CA SER A 134 10.25 1.19 1.57
C SER A 134 9.94 1.00 3.06
N LEU A 135 9.43 -0.18 3.40
CA LEU A 135 9.16 -0.60 4.78
C LEU A 135 10.44 -1.07 5.47
N ILE A 136 10.66 -0.62 6.70
CA ILE A 136 11.88 -0.92 7.47
C ILE A 136 11.62 -2.02 8.53
N HIS A 137 10.35 -2.32 8.83
CA HIS A 137 9.96 -3.14 9.98
C HIS A 137 9.63 -4.62 9.71
N LEU A 138 9.68 -5.12 8.48
CA LEU A 138 9.16 -6.47 8.17
C LEU A 138 10.15 -7.64 8.37
N TRP A 139 11.35 -7.40 8.93
CA TRP A 139 12.39 -8.44 9.06
C TRP A 139 12.89 -8.67 10.49
N TYR A 140 12.08 -8.37 11.52
CA TYR A 140 12.41 -8.79 12.89
C TYR A 140 11.47 -9.92 13.35
N TYR A 141 12.10 -11.09 13.57
CA TYR A 141 11.64 -12.42 13.98
C TYR A 141 11.22 -13.39 12.87
#